data_AF-A0A7C5KMA2-F1
#
_entry.id   AF-A0A7C5KMA2-F1
#
_cell.length_a   1.000
_cell.length_b   1.000
_cell.length_c   1.000
_cell.angle_alpha   90.00
_cell.angle_beta   90.00
_cell.angle_gamma   90.00
#
_symmetry.space_group_name_H-M   'P 1'
#
loop_
_entity.id
_entity.type
_entity.pdbx_description
1 polymer ?
#
loop_
_entity_poly.entity_id
_entity_poly.type
_entity_poly.pdbx_seq_one_letter_code
_entity_poly.pdbx_strand_id
1 'polypeptide(L)'
;MNSIQTTLSQAALTLSLLSLPLVAQYRVLTVRGDKSQMRLVTSPTALGDLDGDGWNEIAVGNPFANPSQGNSSKGMFRIFSGRDGHILFEKAGKGSVFSLGISFLKLPDLNGDGISDFAVGATGSLTSSGETRFYSGKDGSLFRKLQAGPNGALFGYSLALLNGPSSLGFPRLVVGAPLEKTSSAVTPGAVYVFSLKTGKQVFKSLGSQGILDSYGTTVVNAGDADGDAIDDYAIGAYQAGKFGGEGGYVELRSGKTGKLLFRWKGDSQGDAMGSTLGALGDVDGDGVGDLIAGAPNGLRNKGYTRIYSLGKGTVIRTHIGSKWAQSEFGFAVSGVGDADGDGRADYLISQPRPWVGHNRGSVFLYSGKTGKLIRQYDPPPLISTYGWVLAPAGDLNRDGVPDFFLGYGGTMGEGVIAVTSVRPLSFSAANNNLLSLSKGGKQSLLLEGGVQHAGKFYWILGSMSGILPGMWLQGRWLPLNPDAYTVLSILQPSVFLRPAFGVLDPKGRAQSAFLLPPGLPLSLKGKVLDHAFVVLNPKTLSIDSTSLPVPLLLGK
;
A
#
# COMPACT_ATOMS: atom_id res chain seq x y z
N MET A 1 56.08 -10.51 42.17
CA MET A 1 55.80 -11.77 42.90
C MET A 1 54.29 -11.81 43.07
N ASN A 2 53.57 -12.48 42.17
CA ASN A 2 53.08 -13.87 42.34
C ASN A 2 52.34 -14.03 43.67
N SER A 3 51.14 -14.55 43.81
CA SER A 3 50.11 -15.18 42.95
C SER A 3 49.03 -15.61 43.98
N ILE A 4 47.74 -15.62 43.67
CA ILE A 4 46.97 -16.87 43.47
C ILE A 4 45.54 -16.46 43.04
N GLN A 5 45.10 -17.18 42.01
CA GLN A 5 43.84 -17.12 41.27
C GLN A 5 42.72 -17.97 41.90
N THR A 6 41.50 -17.77 41.37
CA THR A 6 40.35 -18.71 41.21
C THR A 6 39.54 -19.07 42.48
N THR A 7 38.20 -19.10 42.56
CA THR A 7 37.09 -19.18 41.58
C THR A 7 35.74 -18.95 42.31
N LEU A 8 34.73 -18.37 41.63
CA LEU A 8 33.25 -18.55 41.75
C LEU A 8 32.54 -17.29 41.19
N SER A 9 32.46 -17.13 39.87
CA SER A 9 31.28 -17.40 39.01
C SER A 9 29.96 -16.71 39.44
N GLN A 10 29.54 -15.66 38.70
CA GLN A 10 28.24 -15.58 38.01
C GLN A 10 28.03 -14.24 37.30
N ALA A 11 27.39 -14.32 36.12
CA ALA A 11 26.82 -13.26 35.28
C ALA A 11 27.78 -12.36 34.47
N ALA A 12 28.38 -12.94 33.43
CA ALA A 12 28.61 -12.21 32.20
C ALA A 12 27.26 -11.90 31.53
N LEU A 13 26.85 -10.63 31.50
CA LEU A 13 25.86 -10.15 30.52
C LEU A 13 26.60 -9.29 29.49
N THR A 14 26.72 -9.87 28.30
CA THR A 14 26.98 -9.20 27.03
C THR A 14 26.02 -8.03 26.86
N LEU A 15 26.56 -6.81 26.80
CA LEU A 15 25.82 -5.62 26.39
C LEU A 15 25.54 -5.75 24.88
N SER A 16 24.43 -6.39 24.53
CA SER A 16 23.93 -6.42 23.16
C SER A 16 23.52 -5.01 22.75
N LEU A 17 24.04 -4.57 21.61
CA LEU A 17 23.61 -3.36 20.91
C LEU A 17 22.09 -3.41 20.69
N LEU A 18 21.34 -2.70 21.53
CA LEU A 18 19.94 -2.38 21.29
C LEU A 18 19.87 -1.53 20.01
N SER A 19 19.40 -2.14 18.94
CA SER A 19 18.99 -1.49 17.71
C SER A 19 17.95 -0.42 18.03
N LEU A 20 18.30 0.83 17.73
CA LEU A 20 17.41 1.99 17.76
C LEU A 20 16.23 1.73 16.79
N PRO A 21 14.97 2.03 17.16
CA PRO A 21 13.84 1.79 16.28
C PRO A 21 13.82 2.82 15.14
N LEU A 22 13.77 2.31 13.91
CA LEU A 22 13.70 3.04 12.65
C LEU A 22 12.24 3.47 12.37
N VAL A 23 12.05 4.80 12.26
CA VAL A 23 11.11 5.54 11.38
C VAL A 23 9.59 5.54 11.68
N ALA A 24 9.10 6.75 11.98
CA ALA A 24 7.70 7.16 11.81
C ALA A 24 7.29 7.08 10.33
N GLN A 25 6.39 6.17 9.97
CA GLN A 25 5.82 6.15 8.62
C GLN A 25 4.74 7.23 8.48
N TYR A 26 4.86 8.06 7.44
CA TYR A 26 3.88 9.08 7.03
C TYR A 26 2.58 8.38 6.75
N ARG A 27 1.61 8.58 7.64
CA ARG A 27 0.23 8.18 7.44
C ARG A 27 -0.50 9.43 6.96
N VAL A 28 -0.81 9.51 5.66
CA VAL A 28 -1.60 10.62 5.12
C VAL A 28 -3.05 10.50 5.58
N LEU A 29 -3.56 9.27 5.69
CA LEU A 29 -4.85 8.96 6.32
C LEU A 29 -4.80 7.58 6.98
N THR A 30 -5.43 7.43 8.15
CA THR A 30 -5.63 6.12 8.80
C THR A 30 -7.13 5.81 8.83
N VAL A 31 -7.56 4.81 8.07
CA VAL A 31 -8.93 4.29 8.14
C VAL A 31 -8.94 3.07 9.06
N ARG A 32 -9.78 3.09 10.09
CA ARG A 32 -9.95 1.98 11.04
C ARG A 32 -11.26 1.24 10.81
N GLY A 33 -11.20 -0.09 10.86
CA GLY A 33 -12.39 -0.94 10.93
C GLY A 33 -13.18 -0.74 12.24
N ASP A 34 -14.39 -1.29 12.30
CA ASP A 34 -15.21 -1.25 13.52
C ASP A 34 -14.64 -2.16 14.62
N LYS A 35 -14.52 -1.61 15.84
CA LYS A 35 -13.96 -2.27 17.04
C LYS A 35 -14.71 -3.55 17.43
N SER A 36 -15.98 -3.67 17.05
CA SER A 36 -16.84 -4.75 17.53
C SER A 36 -16.73 -6.08 16.76
N GLN A 37 -16.05 -6.11 15.60
CA GLN A 37 -16.21 -7.26 14.67
C GLN A 37 -14.94 -7.85 14.04
N MET A 38 -13.75 -7.52 14.57
CA MET A 38 -12.48 -8.21 14.25
C MET A 38 -12.37 -8.69 12.79
N ARG A 39 -12.32 -7.83 11.76
CA ARG A 39 -12.02 -8.32 10.40
C ARG A 39 -11.52 -7.25 9.42
N LEU A 40 -10.77 -7.78 8.47
CA LEU A 40 -9.92 -7.16 7.47
C LEU A 40 -10.62 -6.08 6.66
N VAL A 41 -9.90 -4.99 6.48
CA VAL A 41 -10.22 -3.98 5.50
C VAL A 41 -9.67 -4.45 4.15
N THR A 42 -10.47 -4.41 3.09
CA THR A 42 -10.10 -4.92 1.77
C THR A 42 -10.16 -3.84 0.69
N SER A 43 -9.33 -4.04 -0.34
CA SER A 43 -9.42 -3.35 -1.63
C SER A 43 -9.50 -1.82 -1.52
N PRO A 44 -8.55 -1.15 -0.82
CA PRO A 44 -8.49 0.30 -0.85
C PRO A 44 -8.34 0.80 -2.28
N THR A 45 -9.02 1.88 -2.64
CA THR A 45 -8.98 2.43 -3.98
C THR A 45 -9.13 3.94 -3.92
N ALA A 46 -8.25 4.67 -4.61
CA ALA A 46 -8.44 6.09 -4.86
C ALA A 46 -9.50 6.28 -5.95
N LEU A 47 -10.59 7.00 -5.65
CA LEU A 47 -11.71 7.22 -6.57
C LEU A 47 -11.57 8.49 -7.41
N GLY A 48 -10.61 9.37 -7.07
CA GLY A 48 -10.55 10.72 -7.62
C GLY A 48 -11.32 11.69 -6.74
N ASP A 49 -11.31 12.96 -7.13
CA ASP A 49 -12.00 14.06 -6.45
C ASP A 49 -13.51 14.03 -6.73
N LEU A 50 -14.27 13.44 -5.80
CA LEU A 50 -15.71 13.27 -5.86
C LEU A 50 -16.46 14.45 -5.25
N ASP A 51 -15.88 15.12 -4.25
CA ASP A 51 -16.50 16.24 -3.54
C ASP A 51 -16.06 17.63 -4.06
N GLY A 52 -15.08 17.68 -4.97
CA GLY A 52 -14.60 18.88 -5.63
C GLY A 52 -13.61 19.69 -4.81
N ASP A 53 -13.05 19.12 -3.72
CA ASP A 53 -12.09 19.80 -2.85
C ASP A 53 -10.63 19.69 -3.34
N GLY A 54 -10.42 18.95 -4.43
CA GLY A 54 -9.15 18.69 -5.07
C GLY A 54 -8.44 17.41 -4.59
N TRP A 55 -8.85 16.81 -3.47
CA TRP A 55 -8.20 15.61 -2.95
C TRP A 55 -8.88 14.38 -3.54
N ASN A 56 -8.15 13.27 -3.73
CA ASN A 56 -8.80 12.05 -4.20
C ASN A 56 -9.45 11.31 -3.02
N GLU A 57 -10.72 10.96 -3.17
CA GLU A 57 -11.44 10.16 -2.19
C GLU A 57 -10.93 8.73 -2.12
N ILE A 58 -11.08 8.13 -0.95
CA ILE A 58 -10.56 6.80 -0.65
C ILE A 58 -11.73 5.87 -0.34
N ALA A 59 -11.91 4.87 -1.19
CA ALA A 59 -12.85 3.78 -0.96
C ALA A 59 -12.23 2.69 -0.11
N VAL A 60 -13.01 2.17 0.83
CA VAL A 60 -12.54 1.14 1.75
C VAL A 60 -13.66 0.14 2.06
N GLY A 61 -13.37 -1.15 1.84
CA GLY A 61 -14.29 -2.24 2.11
C GLY A 61 -14.10 -2.91 3.46
N ASN A 62 -15.21 -3.33 4.07
CA ASN A 62 -15.23 -4.30 5.16
C ASN A 62 -16.26 -5.40 4.83
N PRO A 63 -15.90 -6.36 3.98
CA PRO A 63 -16.82 -7.39 3.48
C PRO A 63 -17.31 -8.34 4.57
N PHE A 64 -16.62 -8.43 5.70
CA PHE A 64 -17.02 -9.34 6.77
C PHE A 64 -17.82 -8.65 7.87
N ALA A 65 -18.09 -7.34 7.73
CA ALA A 65 -18.95 -6.60 8.63
C ALA A 65 -20.37 -7.17 8.67
N ASN A 66 -20.96 -7.11 9.86
CA ASN A 66 -22.32 -7.52 10.17
C ASN A 66 -23.07 -6.34 10.80
N PRO A 67 -23.54 -5.40 9.96
CA PRO A 67 -24.13 -4.14 10.41
C PRO A 67 -25.52 -4.28 11.04
N SER A 68 -26.15 -5.46 10.97
CA SER A 68 -27.54 -5.68 11.38
C SER A 68 -27.73 -6.70 12.53
N GLN A 69 -26.69 -7.01 13.31
CA GLN A 69 -26.72 -7.98 14.43
C GLN A 69 -27.40 -9.33 14.13
N GLY A 70 -27.43 -9.78 12.87
CA GLY A 70 -27.97 -11.09 12.46
C GLY A 70 -26.85 -12.03 12.04
N ASN A 71 -27.00 -13.35 12.13
CA ASN A 71 -25.91 -14.35 11.93
C ASN A 71 -25.27 -14.44 10.51
N SER A 72 -25.38 -13.42 9.65
CA SER A 72 -24.73 -13.39 8.33
C SER A 72 -24.03 -12.06 8.05
N SER A 73 -22.70 -12.07 7.87
CA SER A 73 -21.91 -10.91 7.44
C SER A 73 -22.42 -10.39 6.10
N LYS A 74 -23.03 -9.20 6.10
CA LYS A 74 -23.55 -8.55 4.90
C LYS A 74 -22.51 -7.70 4.17
N GLY A 75 -21.40 -7.41 4.85
CA GLY A 75 -20.36 -6.51 4.38
C GLY A 75 -20.81 -5.05 4.38
N MET A 76 -19.86 -4.15 4.25
CA MET A 76 -20.10 -2.72 4.13
C MET A 76 -18.93 -2.04 3.43
N PHE A 77 -19.13 -0.79 3.05
CA PHE A 77 -18.04 0.07 2.64
C PHE A 77 -18.23 1.52 3.09
N ARG A 78 -17.11 2.24 3.09
CA ARG A 78 -17.03 3.66 3.40
C ARG A 78 -16.20 4.35 2.33
N ILE A 79 -16.61 5.56 1.97
CA ILE A 79 -15.81 6.49 1.18
C ILE A 79 -15.37 7.62 2.11
N PHE A 80 -14.08 7.90 2.13
CA PHE A 80 -13.45 8.91 2.96
C PHE A 80 -12.96 10.06 2.09
N SER A 81 -13.12 11.29 2.55
CA SER A 81 -12.45 12.44 1.94
C SER A 81 -10.94 12.23 2.00
N GLY A 82 -10.27 12.44 0.86
CA GLY A 82 -8.81 12.34 0.78
C GLY A 82 -8.08 13.41 1.58
N ARG A 83 -8.77 14.51 1.92
CA ARG A 83 -8.19 15.70 2.54
C ARG A 83 -7.99 15.57 4.05
N ASP A 84 -8.99 15.08 4.76
CA ASP A 84 -9.02 15.05 6.22
C ASP A 84 -9.53 13.71 6.80
N GLY A 85 -10.00 12.80 5.96
CA GLY A 85 -10.45 11.49 6.39
C GLY A 85 -11.86 11.41 6.96
N HIS A 86 -12.68 12.44 6.87
CA HIS A 86 -14.08 12.30 7.25
C HIS A 86 -14.83 11.41 6.25
N ILE A 87 -15.91 10.75 6.70
CA ILE A 87 -16.71 9.86 5.85
C ILE A 87 -17.65 10.72 5.01
N LEU A 88 -17.56 10.60 3.68
CA LEU A 88 -18.52 11.20 2.75
C LEU A 88 -19.83 10.41 2.73
N PHE A 89 -19.73 9.09 2.56
CA PHE A 89 -20.86 8.20 2.74
C PHE A 89 -20.45 6.76 3.08
N GLU A 90 -21.37 6.07 3.73
CA GLU A 90 -21.26 4.67 4.14
C GLU A 90 -22.43 3.86 3.58
N LYS A 91 -22.18 2.63 3.15
CA LYS A 91 -23.22 1.69 2.72
C LYS A 91 -23.02 0.32 3.34
N ALA A 92 -24.04 -0.14 4.03
CA ALA A 92 -24.16 -1.50 4.55
C ALA A 92 -24.84 -2.43 3.55
N GLY A 93 -24.40 -3.69 3.50
CA GLY A 93 -25.11 -4.76 2.81
C GLY A 93 -26.47 -5.02 3.45
N LYS A 94 -27.48 -5.32 2.63
CA LYS A 94 -28.86 -5.64 3.05
C LYS A 94 -29.35 -6.91 2.36
N GLY A 95 -30.27 -7.64 2.99
CA GLY A 95 -30.95 -8.79 2.38
C GLY A 95 -30.04 -10.02 2.18
N SER A 96 -30.09 -10.64 1.00
CA SER A 96 -29.31 -11.84 0.62
C SER A 96 -27.86 -11.56 0.25
N VAL A 97 -27.39 -10.33 0.42
CA VAL A 97 -26.07 -9.88 0.00
C VAL A 97 -25.06 -10.25 1.06
N PHE A 98 -23.94 -10.83 0.64
CA PHE A 98 -22.80 -11.13 1.50
C PHE A 98 -21.57 -10.45 0.93
N SER A 99 -20.68 -10.02 1.81
CA SER A 99 -19.38 -9.47 1.43
C SER A 99 -19.43 -8.26 0.51
N LEU A 100 -20.41 -7.37 0.70
CA LEU A 100 -20.36 -6.04 0.09
C LEU A 100 -19.06 -5.33 0.48
N GLY A 101 -18.35 -4.79 -0.52
CA GLY A 101 -17.06 -4.12 -0.32
C GLY A 101 -15.85 -5.04 -0.45
N ILE A 102 -16.01 -6.25 -0.99
CA ILE A 102 -14.87 -7.15 -1.24
C ILE A 102 -13.90 -6.59 -2.29
N SER A 103 -14.41 -5.86 -3.27
CA SER A 103 -13.65 -5.24 -4.37
C SER A 103 -14.22 -3.86 -4.71
N PHE A 104 -13.34 -2.98 -5.18
CA PHE A 104 -13.68 -1.64 -5.67
C PHE A 104 -13.05 -1.41 -7.03
N LEU A 105 -13.70 -0.57 -7.82
CA LEU A 105 -13.16 -0.10 -9.10
C LEU A 105 -13.67 1.31 -9.36
N LYS A 106 -12.75 2.25 -9.59
CA LYS A 106 -13.09 3.57 -10.13
C LYS A 106 -13.63 3.41 -11.55
N LEU A 107 -14.71 4.11 -11.87
CA LEU A 107 -15.33 4.14 -13.18
C LEU A 107 -15.36 5.57 -13.71
N PRO A 108 -15.52 5.76 -15.04
CA PRO A 108 -15.95 7.05 -15.56
C PRO A 108 -17.37 7.37 -15.07
N ASP A 109 -17.81 8.61 -15.29
CA ASP A 109 -19.21 9.01 -15.09
C ASP A 109 -20.12 8.22 -16.06
N LEU A 110 -20.88 7.25 -15.51
CA LEU A 110 -21.81 6.41 -16.26
C LEU A 110 -23.25 6.89 -16.17
N ASN A 111 -23.59 7.70 -15.17
CA ASN A 111 -24.94 8.20 -14.96
C ASN A 111 -25.16 9.63 -15.51
N GLY A 112 -24.09 10.30 -15.95
CA GLY A 112 -24.08 11.63 -16.55
C GLY A 112 -24.24 12.77 -15.55
N ASP A 113 -23.92 12.56 -14.26
CA ASP A 113 -24.09 13.57 -13.21
C ASP A 113 -22.90 14.53 -13.05
N GLY A 114 -21.83 14.33 -13.83
CA GLY A 114 -20.63 15.13 -13.90
C GLY A 114 -19.51 14.65 -12.96
N ILE A 115 -19.76 13.66 -12.11
CA ILE A 115 -18.78 13.09 -11.18
C ILE A 115 -18.48 11.63 -11.57
N SER A 116 -17.25 11.19 -11.39
CA SER A 116 -16.86 9.81 -11.69
C SER A 116 -17.60 8.80 -10.79
N ASP A 117 -18.05 7.68 -11.35
CA ASP A 117 -18.74 6.63 -10.60
C ASP A 117 -17.77 5.58 -10.04
N PHE A 118 -18.30 4.62 -9.29
CA PHE A 118 -17.52 3.46 -8.85
C PHE A 118 -18.35 2.18 -8.80
N ALA A 119 -17.68 1.05 -9.02
CA ALA A 119 -18.24 -0.29 -8.85
C ALA A 119 -17.74 -0.94 -7.56
N VAL A 120 -18.62 -1.73 -6.93
CA VAL A 120 -18.36 -2.47 -5.71
C VAL A 120 -18.81 -3.91 -5.87
N GLY A 121 -17.94 -4.86 -5.55
CA GLY A 121 -18.29 -6.28 -5.49
C GLY A 121 -19.05 -6.67 -4.24
N ALA A 122 -19.96 -7.63 -4.39
CA ALA A 122 -20.63 -8.32 -3.29
C ALA A 122 -20.88 -9.79 -3.66
N THR A 123 -20.04 -10.69 -3.17
CA THR A 123 -19.87 -12.06 -3.70
C THR A 123 -21.02 -13.04 -3.44
N GLY A 124 -22.18 -12.57 -2.96
CA GLY A 124 -23.37 -13.41 -2.82
C GLY A 124 -23.17 -14.58 -1.85
N SER A 125 -24.02 -15.59 -1.95
CA SER A 125 -24.09 -16.72 -1.01
C SER A 125 -24.11 -18.06 -1.76
N LEU A 126 -24.28 -19.18 -1.05
CA LEU A 126 -24.59 -20.46 -1.71
C LEU A 126 -25.87 -20.43 -2.56
N THR A 127 -26.73 -19.43 -2.38
CA THR A 127 -28.00 -19.25 -3.10
C THR A 127 -28.02 -18.05 -4.04
N SER A 128 -26.88 -17.37 -4.24
CA SER A 128 -26.73 -16.24 -5.15
C SER A 128 -25.39 -16.31 -5.85
N SER A 129 -25.31 -15.98 -7.14
CA SER A 129 -24.04 -15.99 -7.85
C SER A 129 -23.07 -14.91 -7.36
N GLY A 130 -23.58 -13.86 -6.71
CA GLY A 130 -22.86 -12.62 -6.40
C GLY A 130 -23.25 -11.50 -7.36
N GLU A 131 -22.92 -10.26 -6.99
CA GLU A 131 -23.26 -9.08 -7.79
C GLU A 131 -22.14 -8.03 -7.77
N THR A 132 -22.06 -7.28 -8.87
CA THR A 132 -21.35 -6.00 -8.94
C THR A 132 -22.38 -4.88 -8.89
N ARG A 133 -22.17 -3.91 -8.01
CA ARG A 133 -23.05 -2.75 -7.81
C ARG A 133 -22.36 -1.49 -8.27
N PHE A 134 -23.10 -0.59 -8.91
CA PHE A 134 -22.60 0.68 -9.43
C PHE A 134 -23.24 1.83 -8.67
N TYR A 135 -22.39 2.70 -8.14
CA TYR A 135 -22.78 3.81 -7.30
C TYR A 135 -22.34 5.13 -7.91
N SER A 136 -23.20 6.15 -7.79
CA SER A 136 -22.84 7.52 -8.14
C SER A 136 -21.71 8.00 -7.24
N GLY A 137 -20.66 8.58 -7.80
CA GLY A 137 -19.62 9.24 -7.02
C GLY A 137 -20.13 10.47 -6.27
N LYS A 138 -21.14 11.14 -6.82
CA LYS A 138 -21.71 12.39 -6.29
C LYS A 138 -22.43 12.23 -4.96
N ASP A 139 -23.23 11.16 -4.81
CA ASP A 139 -24.10 10.98 -3.64
C ASP A 139 -24.13 9.54 -3.07
N GLY A 140 -23.38 8.63 -3.67
CA GLY A 140 -23.36 7.22 -3.27
C GLY A 140 -24.69 6.50 -3.52
N SER A 141 -25.55 7.00 -4.40
CA SER A 141 -26.78 6.32 -4.82
C SER A 141 -26.47 5.12 -5.71
N LEU A 142 -27.17 4.01 -5.48
CA LEU A 142 -27.05 2.81 -6.30
C LEU A 142 -27.92 2.96 -7.55
N PHE A 143 -27.32 2.95 -8.74
CA PHE A 143 -28.07 3.11 -9.99
C PHE A 143 -28.06 1.87 -10.91
N ARG A 144 -27.14 0.92 -10.68
CA ARG A 144 -27.08 -0.32 -11.49
C ARG A 144 -26.57 -1.50 -10.68
N LYS A 145 -27.04 -2.70 -11.05
CA LYS A 145 -26.50 -3.98 -10.58
C LYS A 145 -26.22 -4.89 -11.78
N LEU A 146 -25.19 -5.72 -11.62
CA LEU A 146 -24.81 -6.72 -12.60
C LEU A 146 -24.60 -8.07 -11.88
N GLN A 147 -25.11 -9.14 -12.48
CA GLN A 147 -25.02 -10.49 -11.95
C GLN A 147 -24.77 -11.46 -13.12
N ALA A 148 -23.93 -12.46 -12.90
CA ALA A 148 -23.74 -13.56 -13.83
C ALA A 148 -23.24 -14.82 -13.12
N GLY A 149 -23.26 -15.95 -13.82
CA GLY A 149 -22.80 -17.23 -13.31
C GLY A 149 -23.81 -17.96 -12.42
N PRO A 150 -23.49 -19.21 -12.03
CA PRO A 150 -24.33 -20.01 -11.13
C PRO A 150 -24.24 -19.52 -9.69
N ASN A 151 -25.18 -19.97 -8.84
CA ASN A 151 -25.15 -19.68 -7.41
C ASN A 151 -23.84 -20.15 -6.75
N GLY A 152 -23.29 -19.33 -5.86
CA GLY A 152 -22.03 -19.60 -5.19
C GLY A 152 -20.77 -19.34 -6.03
N ALA A 153 -20.89 -18.79 -7.24
CA ALA A 153 -19.74 -18.47 -8.09
C ALA A 153 -18.84 -17.35 -7.55
N LEU A 154 -19.34 -16.56 -6.59
CA LEU A 154 -18.68 -15.37 -6.05
C LEU A 154 -18.42 -14.29 -7.10
N PHE A 155 -19.36 -14.09 -8.02
CA PHE A 155 -19.32 -13.00 -8.99
C PHE A 155 -19.17 -11.64 -8.28
N GLY A 156 -18.24 -10.82 -8.77
CA GLY A 156 -17.86 -9.56 -8.15
C GLY A 156 -16.65 -9.66 -7.22
N TYR A 157 -15.97 -10.82 -7.14
CA TYR A 157 -14.83 -11.01 -6.25
C TYR A 157 -13.66 -10.08 -6.57
N SER A 158 -13.38 -9.87 -7.84
CA SER A 158 -12.31 -9.01 -8.36
C SER A 158 -12.83 -8.24 -9.57
N LEU A 159 -12.31 -7.02 -9.78
CA LEU A 159 -12.79 -6.10 -10.81
C LEU A 159 -11.61 -5.44 -11.53
N ALA A 160 -11.71 -5.26 -12.85
CA ALA A 160 -10.82 -4.42 -13.63
C ALA A 160 -11.60 -3.67 -14.72
N LEU A 161 -11.18 -2.44 -15.01
CA LEU A 161 -11.74 -1.62 -16.10
C LEU A 161 -10.79 -1.73 -17.29
N LEU A 162 -11.30 -2.04 -18.48
CA LEU A 162 -10.53 -1.99 -19.73
C LEU A 162 -11.00 -0.80 -20.55
N ASN A 163 -10.05 -0.03 -21.05
CA ASN A 163 -10.27 1.07 -21.97
C ASN A 163 -9.99 0.66 -23.40
N GLY A 164 -10.52 1.45 -24.33
CA GLY A 164 -10.40 1.20 -25.75
C GLY A 164 -11.41 2.04 -26.53
N PRO A 165 -11.46 1.90 -27.86
CA PRO A 165 -12.36 2.68 -28.70
C PRO A 165 -13.84 2.48 -28.35
N SER A 166 -14.57 3.58 -28.17
CA SER A 166 -16.01 3.56 -27.86
C SER A 166 -16.85 2.86 -28.94
N SER A 167 -16.37 2.85 -30.19
CA SER A 167 -16.95 2.12 -31.33
C SER A 167 -16.98 0.61 -31.12
N LEU A 168 -16.11 0.07 -30.25
CA LEU A 168 -16.03 -1.35 -29.90
C LEU A 168 -16.73 -1.67 -28.57
N GLY A 169 -17.54 -0.75 -28.07
CA GLY A 169 -18.35 -0.92 -26.86
C GLY A 169 -17.58 -0.76 -25.54
N PHE A 170 -16.43 -0.09 -25.58
CA PHE A 170 -15.66 0.29 -24.40
C PHE A 170 -16.26 1.53 -23.67
N PRO A 171 -15.94 1.72 -22.38
CA PRO A 171 -15.11 0.85 -21.53
C PRO A 171 -15.78 -0.49 -21.20
N ARG A 172 -14.97 -1.50 -20.89
CA ARG A 172 -15.43 -2.83 -20.50
C ARG A 172 -15.08 -3.13 -19.06
N LEU A 173 -15.98 -3.83 -18.37
CA LEU A 173 -15.78 -4.31 -17.01
C LEU A 173 -15.42 -5.78 -17.04
N VAL A 174 -14.30 -6.13 -16.42
CA VAL A 174 -13.87 -7.50 -16.13
C VAL A 174 -14.30 -7.85 -14.71
N VAL A 175 -14.95 -8.99 -14.53
CA VAL A 175 -15.45 -9.44 -13.22
C VAL A 175 -15.05 -10.89 -12.95
N GLY A 176 -14.35 -11.11 -11.84
CA GLY A 176 -14.01 -12.44 -11.35
C GLY A 176 -15.14 -13.14 -10.62
N ALA A 177 -15.25 -14.45 -10.84
CA ALA A 177 -16.15 -15.39 -10.19
C ALA A 177 -15.38 -16.70 -9.87
N PRO A 178 -14.49 -16.67 -8.86
CA PRO A 178 -13.47 -17.70 -8.66
C PRO A 178 -14.01 -19.08 -8.26
N LEU A 179 -15.25 -19.17 -7.76
CA LEU A 179 -15.86 -20.43 -7.36
C LEU A 179 -16.91 -20.91 -8.35
N GLU A 180 -16.90 -20.39 -9.57
CA GLU A 180 -17.77 -20.90 -10.60
C GLU A 180 -17.51 -22.38 -10.90
N LYS A 181 -18.59 -23.14 -10.93
CA LYS A 181 -18.60 -24.59 -11.16
C LYS A 181 -19.09 -24.92 -12.57
N THR A 182 -18.45 -25.88 -13.21
CA THR A 182 -18.95 -26.53 -14.44
C THR A 182 -19.62 -27.87 -14.17
N SER A 183 -19.34 -28.47 -13.00
CA SER A 183 -20.04 -29.64 -12.46
C SER A 183 -19.89 -29.69 -10.94
N SER A 184 -20.50 -30.67 -10.27
CA SER A 184 -20.39 -30.84 -8.81
C SER A 184 -18.95 -31.04 -8.32
N ALA A 185 -18.06 -31.55 -9.17
CA ALA A 185 -16.66 -31.86 -8.82
C ALA A 185 -15.63 -30.88 -9.42
N VAL A 186 -16.03 -30.05 -10.39
CA VAL A 186 -15.11 -29.23 -11.19
C VAL A 186 -15.45 -27.76 -10.99
N THR A 187 -14.55 -27.04 -10.31
CA THR A 187 -14.68 -25.61 -9.97
C THR A 187 -13.52 -24.84 -10.62
N PRO A 188 -13.59 -24.63 -11.94
CA PRO A 188 -12.52 -23.95 -12.66
C PRO A 188 -12.42 -22.47 -12.27
N GLY A 189 -13.49 -21.86 -11.77
CA GLY A 189 -13.61 -20.41 -11.68
C GLY A 189 -13.82 -19.77 -13.06
N ALA A 190 -14.25 -18.51 -13.06
CA ALA A 190 -14.57 -17.79 -14.28
C ALA A 190 -14.19 -16.30 -14.19
N VAL A 191 -13.99 -15.70 -15.37
CA VAL A 191 -13.95 -14.27 -15.57
C VAL A 191 -14.95 -13.88 -16.66
N TYR A 192 -15.74 -12.85 -16.37
CA TYR A 192 -16.74 -12.30 -17.28
C TYR A 192 -16.32 -10.92 -17.74
N VAL A 193 -16.55 -10.59 -19.00
CA VAL A 193 -16.30 -9.24 -19.53
C VAL A 193 -17.59 -8.66 -20.08
N PHE A 194 -17.92 -7.44 -19.65
CA PHE A 194 -19.14 -6.72 -20.03
C PHE A 194 -18.82 -5.38 -20.67
N SER A 195 -19.60 -4.99 -21.66
CA SER A 195 -19.60 -3.60 -22.13
C SER A 195 -20.35 -2.73 -21.12
N LEU A 196 -19.71 -1.72 -20.56
CA LEU A 196 -20.37 -0.82 -19.60
C LEU A 196 -21.44 0.06 -20.25
N LYS A 197 -21.26 0.36 -21.54
CA LYS A 197 -22.25 1.10 -22.34
C LYS A 197 -23.57 0.34 -22.50
N THR A 198 -23.50 -0.96 -22.79
CA THR A 198 -24.70 -1.76 -23.11
C THR A 198 -25.17 -2.66 -21.97
N GLY A 199 -24.31 -2.92 -20.98
CA GLY A 199 -24.53 -3.93 -19.93
C GLY A 199 -24.45 -5.37 -20.41
N LYS A 200 -24.19 -5.61 -21.71
CA LYS A 200 -24.15 -6.96 -22.28
C LYS A 200 -22.78 -7.62 -22.04
N GLN A 201 -22.82 -8.92 -21.75
CA GLN A 201 -21.62 -9.75 -21.71
C GLN A 201 -21.01 -9.82 -23.11
N VAL A 202 -19.72 -9.55 -23.21
CA VAL A 202 -18.92 -9.65 -24.45
C VAL A 202 -18.37 -11.05 -24.59
N PHE A 203 -17.66 -11.53 -23.57
CA PHE A 203 -17.15 -12.90 -23.51
C PHE A 203 -16.95 -13.37 -22.06
N LYS A 204 -16.68 -14.65 -21.92
CA LYS A 204 -16.42 -15.34 -20.66
C LYS A 204 -15.23 -16.28 -20.86
N SER A 205 -14.37 -16.36 -19.85
CA SER A 205 -13.26 -17.31 -19.79
C SER A 205 -13.40 -18.18 -18.54
N LEU A 206 -13.07 -19.46 -18.68
CA LEU A 206 -13.02 -20.42 -17.58
C LEU A 206 -11.57 -20.77 -17.29
N GLY A 207 -11.29 -21.10 -16.02
CA GLY A 207 -10.03 -21.73 -15.64
C GLY A 207 -9.84 -23.12 -16.27
N SER A 208 -8.79 -23.80 -15.85
CA SER A 208 -8.54 -25.18 -16.29
C SER A 208 -9.59 -26.12 -15.69
N GLN A 209 -9.80 -27.30 -16.28
CA GLN A 209 -10.82 -28.27 -15.84
C GLN A 209 -10.46 -28.98 -14.50
N GLY A 210 -9.67 -28.32 -13.64
CA GLY A 210 -9.29 -28.80 -12.32
C GLY A 210 -10.43 -28.70 -11.29
N ILE A 211 -10.28 -29.43 -10.18
CA ILE A 211 -11.30 -29.53 -9.14
C ILE A 211 -11.52 -28.19 -8.38
N LEU A 212 -10.49 -27.36 -8.25
CA LEU A 212 -10.51 -26.02 -7.64
C LEU A 212 -9.35 -25.16 -8.17
N ASP A 213 -9.59 -24.36 -9.20
CA ASP A 213 -8.54 -23.50 -9.79
C ASP A 213 -8.47 -22.11 -9.16
N SER A 214 -9.62 -21.62 -8.66
CA SER A 214 -9.80 -20.24 -8.22
C SER A 214 -9.46 -19.20 -9.31
N TYR A 215 -9.74 -19.53 -10.58
CA TYR A 215 -9.52 -18.63 -11.69
C TYR A 215 -10.41 -17.39 -11.58
N GLY A 216 -9.82 -16.20 -11.62
CA GLY A 216 -10.54 -14.94 -11.41
C GLY A 216 -10.55 -14.46 -9.96
N THR A 217 -9.77 -15.07 -9.05
CA THR A 217 -9.54 -14.51 -7.71
C THR A 217 -8.88 -13.14 -7.77
N THR A 218 -7.99 -12.94 -8.75
CA THR A 218 -7.39 -11.64 -9.06
C THR A 218 -7.55 -11.36 -10.55
N VAL A 219 -7.91 -10.12 -10.86
CA VAL A 219 -7.89 -9.59 -12.23
C VAL A 219 -7.26 -8.20 -12.20
N VAL A 220 -6.42 -7.89 -13.19
CA VAL A 220 -5.80 -6.56 -13.32
C VAL A 220 -5.90 -6.10 -14.77
N ASN A 221 -6.09 -4.80 -14.98
CA ASN A 221 -5.86 -4.19 -16.29
C ASN A 221 -4.35 -4.21 -16.55
N ALA A 222 -3.96 -4.79 -17.67
CA ALA A 222 -2.57 -5.04 -18.06
C ALA A 222 -2.06 -4.05 -19.13
N GLY A 223 -2.83 -3.01 -19.44
CA GLY A 223 -2.58 -2.11 -20.57
C GLY A 223 -2.72 -2.82 -21.92
N ASP A 224 -2.45 -2.11 -23.00
CA ASP A 224 -2.39 -2.69 -24.35
C ASP A 224 -1.08 -3.47 -24.50
N ALA A 225 -1.15 -4.80 -24.35
CA ALA A 225 0.03 -5.66 -24.38
C ALA A 225 0.28 -6.25 -25.77
N ASP A 226 -0.75 -6.41 -26.60
CA ASP A 226 -0.65 -6.93 -27.95
C ASP A 226 -0.57 -5.84 -29.05
N GLY A 227 -0.66 -4.56 -28.67
CA GLY A 227 -0.44 -3.40 -29.53
C GLY A 227 -1.64 -3.05 -30.39
N ASP A 228 -2.85 -3.45 -29.99
CA ASP A 228 -4.08 -3.25 -30.75
C ASP A 228 -4.95 -2.06 -30.29
N ALA A 229 -4.38 -1.21 -29.42
CA ALA A 229 -4.94 -0.02 -28.81
C ALA A 229 -6.14 -0.29 -27.88
N ILE A 230 -6.25 -1.51 -27.35
CA ILE A 230 -7.24 -1.89 -26.34
C ILE A 230 -6.50 -2.45 -25.13
N ASP A 231 -6.95 -2.08 -23.94
CA ASP A 231 -6.39 -2.64 -22.71
C ASP A 231 -6.68 -4.15 -22.61
N ASP A 232 -5.64 -4.91 -22.34
CA ASP A 232 -5.65 -6.32 -22.00
C ASP A 232 -5.76 -6.55 -20.51
N TYR A 233 -5.89 -7.81 -20.09
CA TYR A 233 -6.11 -8.14 -18.69
C TYR A 233 -5.42 -9.43 -18.27
N ALA A 234 -4.87 -9.41 -17.05
CA ALA A 234 -4.25 -10.58 -16.45
C ALA A 234 -5.13 -11.18 -15.34
N ILE A 235 -5.05 -12.50 -15.17
CA ILE A 235 -5.94 -13.28 -14.31
C ILE A 235 -5.13 -14.30 -13.52
N GLY A 236 -5.36 -14.39 -12.22
CA GLY A 236 -4.76 -15.40 -11.34
C GLY A 236 -5.64 -16.63 -11.14
N ALA A 237 -5.01 -17.80 -11.07
CA ALA A 237 -5.61 -19.10 -10.74
C ALA A 237 -4.72 -19.87 -9.75
N TYR A 238 -4.62 -19.35 -8.54
CA TYR A 238 -3.60 -19.76 -7.57
C TYR A 238 -3.83 -21.16 -6.98
N GLN A 239 -5.04 -21.74 -7.09
CA GLN A 239 -5.30 -23.09 -6.62
C GLN A 239 -5.19 -24.14 -7.73
N ALA A 240 -5.03 -23.71 -8.97
CA ALA A 240 -4.87 -24.63 -10.09
C ALA A 240 -3.72 -25.59 -9.84
N GLY A 241 -3.98 -26.89 -9.97
CA GLY A 241 -2.98 -27.94 -9.76
C GLY A 241 -2.64 -28.25 -8.29
N LYS A 242 -3.26 -27.59 -7.31
CA LYS A 242 -3.01 -27.82 -5.87
C LYS A 242 -3.14 -29.29 -5.43
N PHE A 243 -3.99 -30.07 -6.10
CA PHE A 243 -4.26 -31.49 -5.78
C PHE A 243 -3.70 -32.49 -6.81
N GLY A 244 -2.70 -32.11 -7.61
CA GLY A 244 -2.01 -33.04 -8.52
C GLY A 244 -1.56 -32.43 -9.86
N GLY A 245 -1.16 -31.16 -9.88
CA GLY A 245 -0.78 -30.43 -11.10
C GLY A 245 0.10 -29.21 -10.83
N GLU A 246 -0.11 -28.16 -11.62
CA GLU A 246 0.64 -26.89 -11.64
C GLU A 246 0.71 -26.17 -10.27
N GLY A 247 1.69 -25.27 -10.11
CA GLY A 247 1.87 -24.44 -8.90
C GLY A 247 0.95 -23.23 -8.79
N GLY A 248 -0.27 -23.30 -9.33
CA GLY A 248 -1.04 -22.13 -9.76
C GLY A 248 -0.51 -21.53 -11.06
N TYR A 249 -1.29 -20.64 -11.69
CA TYR A 249 -0.87 -19.92 -12.89
C TYR A 249 -1.47 -18.52 -13.01
N VAL A 250 -0.90 -17.75 -13.93
CA VAL A 250 -1.37 -16.44 -14.40
C VAL A 250 -1.61 -16.53 -15.91
N GLU A 251 -2.70 -15.93 -16.38
CA GLU A 251 -2.94 -15.73 -17.81
C GLU A 251 -3.01 -14.25 -18.16
N LEU A 252 -2.41 -13.87 -19.28
CA LEU A 252 -2.68 -12.61 -19.97
C LEU A 252 -3.65 -12.87 -21.13
N ARG A 253 -4.71 -12.08 -21.23
CA ARG A 253 -5.73 -12.24 -22.26
C ARG A 253 -6.04 -10.92 -22.97
N SER A 254 -6.30 -11.04 -24.27
CA SER A 254 -6.68 -9.90 -25.11
C SER A 254 -8.00 -9.29 -24.65
N GLY A 255 -8.04 -8.00 -24.34
CA GLY A 255 -9.26 -7.30 -23.93
C GLY A 255 -10.28 -7.14 -25.06
N LYS A 256 -9.81 -7.19 -26.30
CA LYS A 256 -10.65 -7.18 -27.51
C LYS A 256 -11.38 -8.49 -27.73
N THR A 257 -10.66 -9.61 -27.67
CA THR A 257 -11.12 -10.93 -28.15
C THR A 257 -11.30 -11.98 -27.05
N GLY A 258 -10.71 -11.78 -25.88
CA GLY A 258 -10.65 -12.76 -24.79
C GLY A 258 -9.66 -13.92 -25.03
N LYS A 259 -8.90 -13.88 -26.13
CA LYS A 259 -7.90 -14.90 -26.47
C LYS A 259 -6.73 -14.86 -25.48
N LEU A 260 -6.16 -16.04 -25.21
CA LEU A 260 -4.94 -16.18 -24.42
C LEU A 260 -3.76 -15.60 -25.20
N LEU A 261 -3.02 -14.69 -24.59
CA LEU A 261 -1.77 -14.14 -25.10
C LEU A 261 -0.59 -14.90 -24.49
N PHE A 262 -0.52 -14.94 -23.15
CA PHE A 262 0.50 -15.66 -22.41
C PHE A 262 -0.06 -16.41 -21.20
N ARG A 263 0.62 -17.49 -20.79
CA ARG A 263 0.37 -18.20 -19.54
C ARG A 263 1.68 -18.49 -18.82
N TRP A 264 1.74 -18.15 -17.54
CA TRP A 264 2.89 -18.41 -16.67
C TRP A 264 2.50 -19.25 -15.47
N LYS A 265 3.29 -20.28 -15.16
CA LYS A 265 3.00 -21.26 -14.12
C LYS A 265 3.92 -21.09 -12.92
N GLY A 266 3.46 -21.52 -11.74
CA GLY A 266 4.32 -21.74 -10.59
C GLY A 266 5.26 -22.93 -10.80
N ASP A 267 6.42 -22.90 -10.15
CA ASP A 267 7.49 -23.89 -10.31
C ASP A 267 7.18 -25.24 -9.68
N SER A 268 6.42 -25.24 -8.60
CA SER A 268 6.11 -26.44 -7.83
C SER A 268 4.66 -26.46 -7.37
N GLN A 269 4.14 -27.67 -7.18
CA GLN A 269 2.78 -27.88 -6.72
C GLN A 269 2.50 -27.06 -5.45
N GLY A 270 1.40 -26.30 -5.47
CA GLY A 270 0.95 -25.53 -4.32
C GLY A 270 1.68 -24.19 -4.09
N ASP A 271 2.57 -23.77 -5.00
CA ASP A 271 3.26 -22.46 -4.93
C ASP A 271 2.31 -21.26 -4.83
N ALA A 272 1.07 -21.42 -5.32
CA ALA A 272 0.04 -20.41 -5.38
C ALA A 272 0.39 -19.21 -6.28
N MET A 273 1.08 -19.46 -7.40
CA MET A 273 1.33 -18.46 -8.43
C MET A 273 0.02 -17.82 -8.90
N GLY A 274 -0.02 -16.50 -8.92
CA GLY A 274 -1.22 -15.73 -9.29
C GLY A 274 -2.17 -15.46 -8.11
N SER A 275 -1.77 -15.74 -6.87
CA SER A 275 -2.58 -15.38 -5.69
C SER A 275 -2.78 -13.87 -5.55
N THR A 276 -1.77 -13.10 -5.97
CA THR A 276 -1.79 -11.64 -6.06
C THR A 276 -1.14 -11.22 -7.38
N LEU A 277 -1.65 -10.14 -7.96
CA LEU A 277 -1.18 -9.55 -9.21
C LEU A 277 -1.10 -8.04 -9.03
N GLY A 278 -0.11 -7.42 -9.67
CA GLY A 278 0.00 -5.96 -9.76
C GLY A 278 0.42 -5.57 -11.16
N ALA A 279 -0.37 -4.71 -11.81
CA ALA A 279 0.07 -4.03 -13.01
C ALA A 279 1.22 -3.09 -12.66
N LEU A 280 2.29 -3.15 -13.45
CA LEU A 280 3.41 -2.25 -13.38
C LEU A 280 3.37 -1.33 -14.60
N GLY A 281 4.06 -0.19 -14.52
CA GLY A 281 4.49 0.50 -15.73
C GLY A 281 5.53 -0.33 -16.48
N ASP A 282 6.10 0.27 -17.51
CA ASP A 282 7.23 -0.31 -18.24
C ASP A 282 8.50 -0.30 -17.36
N VAL A 283 8.90 -1.46 -16.85
CA VAL A 283 10.07 -1.62 -15.99
C VAL A 283 11.29 -2.12 -16.76
N ASP A 284 11.11 -2.78 -17.92
CA ASP A 284 12.21 -3.25 -18.77
C ASP A 284 12.66 -2.24 -19.83
N GLY A 285 11.81 -1.26 -20.16
CA GLY A 285 12.04 -0.16 -21.10
C GLY A 285 11.62 -0.45 -22.53
N ASP A 286 10.70 -1.40 -22.76
CA ASP A 286 10.24 -1.80 -24.09
C ASP A 286 9.01 -1.05 -24.62
N GLY A 287 8.45 -0.15 -23.81
CA GLY A 287 7.27 0.65 -24.14
C GLY A 287 5.93 -0.02 -23.84
N VAL A 288 5.93 -1.26 -23.35
CA VAL A 288 4.73 -1.98 -22.89
C VAL A 288 4.77 -2.10 -21.37
N GLY A 289 3.61 -2.07 -20.72
CA GLY A 289 3.54 -2.28 -19.27
C GLY A 289 3.99 -3.69 -18.86
N ASP A 290 4.39 -3.85 -17.60
CA ASP A 290 4.81 -5.14 -17.05
C ASP A 290 3.84 -5.65 -15.97
N LEU A 291 4.01 -6.89 -15.54
CA LEU A 291 3.16 -7.50 -14.51
C LEU A 291 3.99 -8.18 -13.44
N ILE A 292 3.70 -7.89 -12.17
CA ILE A 292 4.20 -8.67 -11.03
C ILE A 292 3.15 -9.67 -10.55
N ALA A 293 3.57 -10.90 -10.29
CA ALA A 293 2.74 -11.96 -9.71
C ALA A 293 3.40 -12.57 -8.46
N GLY A 294 2.60 -12.82 -7.44
CA GLY A 294 3.04 -13.50 -6.22
C GLY A 294 2.76 -15.00 -6.22
N ALA A 295 3.65 -15.75 -5.56
CA ALA A 295 3.56 -17.17 -5.24
C ALA A 295 3.98 -17.39 -3.78
N PRO A 296 3.19 -16.92 -2.80
CA PRO A 296 3.60 -16.81 -1.39
C PRO A 296 3.83 -18.16 -0.70
N ASN A 297 3.25 -19.25 -1.24
CA ASN A 297 3.41 -20.60 -0.68
C ASN A 297 4.64 -21.32 -1.27
N GLY A 298 5.26 -20.73 -2.29
CA GLY A 298 6.40 -21.32 -2.97
C GLY A 298 7.62 -21.50 -2.08
N LEU A 299 8.50 -22.42 -2.49
CA LEU A 299 9.79 -22.67 -1.84
C LEU A 299 9.66 -22.94 -0.33
N ARG A 300 8.70 -23.80 0.04
CA ARG A 300 8.33 -24.12 1.45
C ARG A 300 7.85 -22.89 2.22
N ASN A 301 6.90 -22.15 1.65
CA ASN A 301 6.34 -20.90 2.19
C ASN A 301 7.37 -19.78 2.42
N LYS A 302 8.55 -19.84 1.80
CA LYS A 302 9.42 -18.66 1.72
C LYS A 302 8.71 -17.57 0.90
N GLY A 303 8.02 -18.01 -0.15
CA GLY A 303 7.34 -17.15 -1.10
C GLY A 303 8.30 -16.54 -2.10
N TYR A 304 7.80 -16.30 -3.31
CA TYR A 304 8.52 -15.58 -4.34
C TYR A 304 7.55 -14.73 -5.18
N THR A 305 8.11 -13.77 -5.91
CA THR A 305 7.38 -13.04 -6.95
C THR A 305 8.12 -13.13 -8.28
N ARG A 306 7.38 -12.99 -9.37
CA ARG A 306 7.92 -12.89 -10.73
C ARG A 306 7.37 -11.65 -11.42
N ILE A 307 8.25 -10.98 -12.14
CA ILE A 307 7.89 -9.87 -13.04
C ILE A 307 7.98 -10.39 -14.46
N TYR A 308 6.91 -10.17 -15.24
CA TYR A 308 6.78 -10.61 -16.62
C TYR A 308 6.65 -9.40 -17.54
N SER A 309 7.36 -9.45 -18.67
CA SER A 309 7.13 -8.54 -19.79
C SER A 309 5.84 -8.92 -20.47
N LEU A 310 4.89 -7.98 -20.56
CA LEU A 310 3.60 -8.27 -21.18
C LEU A 310 3.70 -8.26 -22.71
N GLY A 311 4.60 -7.47 -23.29
CA GLY A 311 4.83 -7.48 -24.74
C GLY A 311 5.59 -8.73 -25.24
N LYS A 312 6.48 -9.29 -24.41
CA LYS A 312 7.35 -10.42 -24.82
C LYS A 312 6.97 -11.77 -24.21
N GLY A 313 6.19 -11.79 -23.13
CA GLY A 313 5.86 -13.01 -22.40
C GLY A 313 7.00 -13.56 -21.53
N THR A 314 8.12 -12.86 -21.40
CA THR A 314 9.34 -13.34 -20.73
C THR A 314 9.41 -12.90 -19.27
N VAL A 315 10.10 -13.68 -18.44
CA VAL A 315 10.42 -13.28 -17.05
C VAL A 315 11.51 -12.20 -17.08
N ILE A 316 11.21 -11.03 -16.53
CA ILE A 316 12.17 -9.93 -16.33
C ILE A 316 12.99 -10.19 -15.05
N ARG A 317 12.30 -10.58 -13.97
CA ARG A 317 12.93 -10.72 -12.64
C ARG A 317 12.18 -11.71 -11.76
N THR A 318 12.92 -12.33 -10.84
CA THR A 318 12.37 -13.10 -9.72
C THR A 318 12.91 -12.56 -8.42
N HIS A 319 12.03 -12.31 -7.44
CA HIS A 319 12.43 -12.02 -6.06
C HIS A 319 12.00 -13.17 -5.16
N ILE A 320 12.93 -13.64 -4.33
CA ILE A 320 12.68 -14.73 -3.39
C ILE A 320 12.70 -14.14 -1.98
N GLY A 321 11.74 -14.55 -1.16
CA GLY A 321 11.66 -14.17 0.25
C GLY A 321 12.89 -14.56 1.06
N SER A 322 12.92 -14.11 2.31
CA SER A 322 14.07 -14.32 3.19
C SER A 322 14.48 -15.80 3.32
N LYS A 323 15.70 -16.06 3.79
CA LYS A 323 16.21 -17.43 4.00
C LYS A 323 15.35 -18.29 4.94
N TRP A 324 14.47 -17.68 5.73
CA TRP A 324 13.63 -18.34 6.72
C TRP A 324 12.34 -18.89 6.09
N ALA A 325 11.95 -20.10 6.46
CA ALA A 325 10.70 -20.70 6.00
C ALA A 325 9.48 -19.92 6.55
N GLN A 326 8.36 -19.98 5.83
CA GLN A 326 7.06 -19.40 6.23
C GLN A 326 6.98 -17.87 6.25
N SER A 327 7.81 -17.17 5.48
CA SER A 327 7.73 -15.72 5.33
C SER A 327 6.53 -15.21 4.53
N GLU A 328 5.94 -16.02 3.64
CA GLU A 328 4.86 -15.60 2.72
C GLU A 328 5.26 -14.38 1.86
N PHE A 329 6.52 -14.30 1.41
CA PHE A 329 6.96 -13.20 0.56
C PHE A 329 6.19 -13.19 -0.77
N GLY A 330 5.73 -12.01 -1.20
CA GLY A 330 4.81 -11.93 -2.34
C GLY A 330 3.35 -12.16 -1.98
N PHE A 331 2.98 -12.02 -0.70
CA PHE A 331 1.58 -12.11 -0.27
C PHE A 331 0.71 -11.02 -0.89
N ALA A 332 1.20 -9.78 -0.88
CA ALA A 332 0.64 -8.66 -1.63
C ALA A 332 1.74 -7.99 -2.47
N VAL A 333 1.36 -7.48 -3.64
CA VAL A 333 2.23 -6.74 -4.56
C VAL A 333 1.49 -5.53 -5.10
N SER A 334 2.21 -4.47 -5.46
CA SER A 334 1.64 -3.28 -6.09
C SER A 334 2.69 -2.52 -6.88
N GLY A 335 2.34 -1.99 -8.05
CA GLY A 335 3.11 -0.90 -8.66
C GLY A 335 2.91 0.39 -7.85
N VAL A 336 3.91 1.27 -7.87
CA VAL A 336 3.87 2.59 -7.21
C VAL A 336 4.39 3.72 -8.08
N GLY A 337 4.42 3.54 -9.41
CA GLY A 337 5.00 4.52 -10.33
C GLY A 337 6.49 4.78 -10.04
N ASP A 338 7.06 5.84 -10.60
CA ASP A 338 8.49 6.15 -10.46
C ASP A 338 8.79 6.81 -9.10
N ALA A 339 9.12 5.99 -8.11
CA ALA A 339 9.33 6.41 -6.74
C ALA A 339 10.75 6.96 -6.51
N ASP A 340 11.77 6.47 -7.23
CA ASP A 340 13.15 6.94 -7.12
C ASP A 340 13.55 8.01 -8.16
N GLY A 341 12.70 8.27 -9.14
CA GLY A 341 12.87 9.33 -10.14
C GLY A 341 13.80 8.92 -11.28
N ASP A 342 13.99 7.62 -11.51
CA ASP A 342 14.91 7.09 -12.51
C ASP A 342 14.30 6.92 -13.91
N GLY A 343 13.02 7.29 -14.04
CA GLY A 343 12.22 7.25 -15.26
C GLY A 343 11.48 5.94 -15.48
N ARG A 344 11.55 4.96 -14.56
CA ARG A 344 10.83 3.69 -14.64
C ARG A 344 9.93 3.47 -13.43
N ALA A 345 8.86 2.71 -13.62
CA ALA A 345 7.92 2.44 -12.53
C ALA A 345 8.51 1.45 -11.52
N ASP A 346 8.40 1.77 -10.23
CA ASP A 346 8.82 0.97 -9.09
C ASP A 346 7.67 0.13 -8.53
N TYR A 347 8.00 -0.82 -7.65
CA TYR A 347 7.03 -1.76 -7.11
C TYR A 347 7.30 -2.18 -5.67
N LEU A 348 6.21 -2.56 -5.00
CA LEU A 348 6.18 -3.04 -3.64
C LEU A 348 5.93 -4.55 -3.58
N ILE A 349 6.55 -5.21 -2.61
CA ILE A 349 6.30 -6.61 -2.26
C ILE A 349 6.15 -6.71 -0.74
N SER A 350 5.13 -7.42 -0.26
CA SER A 350 4.95 -7.65 1.17
C SER A 350 5.37 -9.04 1.65
N GLN A 351 5.67 -9.11 2.94
CA GLN A 351 6.00 -10.31 3.69
C GLN A 351 5.33 -10.24 5.08
N PRO A 352 4.03 -10.53 5.20
CA PRO A 352 3.23 -10.17 6.38
C PRO A 352 3.48 -11.04 7.62
N ARG A 353 4.10 -12.22 7.49
CA ARG A 353 4.34 -13.16 8.60
C ARG A 353 5.78 -13.65 8.63
N PRO A 354 6.71 -13.00 9.33
CA PRO A 354 7.97 -13.65 9.63
C PRO A 354 7.77 -14.68 10.76
N TRP A 355 8.59 -15.72 10.73
CA TRP A 355 8.58 -16.88 11.62
C TRP A 355 8.55 -16.56 13.13
N VAL A 356 8.17 -17.57 13.93
CA VAL A 356 8.05 -17.57 15.40
C VAL A 356 9.22 -16.85 16.08
N GLY A 357 8.95 -15.69 16.70
CA GLY A 357 9.95 -14.88 17.40
C GLY A 357 10.30 -13.55 16.72
N HIS A 358 9.94 -13.38 15.44
CA HIS A 358 10.01 -12.11 14.72
C HIS A 358 8.60 -11.71 14.24
N ASN A 359 7.73 -11.27 15.17
CA ASN A 359 6.29 -11.03 14.94
C ASN A 359 5.96 -9.80 14.06
N ARG A 360 6.75 -9.45 13.04
CA ARG A 360 6.65 -8.15 12.35
C ARG A 360 6.77 -8.29 10.84
N GLY A 361 5.64 -8.34 10.13
CA GLY A 361 5.64 -8.35 8.66
C GLY A 361 6.27 -7.09 8.06
N SER A 362 6.86 -7.18 6.88
CA SER A 362 7.56 -6.06 6.23
C SER A 362 7.05 -5.83 4.81
N VAL A 363 7.24 -4.62 4.30
CA VAL A 363 6.98 -4.26 2.90
C VAL A 363 8.27 -3.71 2.29
N PHE A 364 8.57 -4.10 1.06
CA PHE A 364 9.82 -3.79 0.38
C PHE A 364 9.52 -3.03 -0.92
N LEU A 365 10.15 -1.87 -1.10
CA LEU A 365 10.13 -1.07 -2.33
C LEU A 365 11.37 -1.37 -3.14
N TYR A 366 11.18 -1.76 -4.40
CA TYR A 366 12.23 -2.09 -5.35
C TYR A 366 12.16 -1.18 -6.57
N SER A 367 13.34 -0.84 -7.08
CA SER A 367 13.48 -0.10 -8.33
C SER A 367 12.96 -0.93 -9.51
N GLY A 368 12.13 -0.35 -10.37
CA GLY A 368 11.68 -0.95 -11.63
C GLY A 368 12.86 -1.34 -12.51
N LYS A 369 13.69 -0.33 -12.76
CA LYS A 369 14.85 -0.39 -13.65
C LYS A 369 15.90 -1.40 -13.21
N THR A 370 16.25 -1.39 -11.94
CA THR A 370 17.41 -2.15 -11.45
C THR A 370 17.03 -3.36 -10.61
N GLY A 371 15.80 -3.40 -10.08
CA GLY A 371 15.31 -4.33 -9.06
C GLY A 371 16.15 -4.38 -7.80
N LYS A 372 16.92 -3.32 -7.54
CA LYS A 372 17.56 -3.13 -6.24
C LYS A 372 16.51 -2.68 -5.24
N LEU A 373 16.68 -3.10 -3.99
CA LEU A 373 15.87 -2.61 -2.88
C LEU A 373 16.15 -1.12 -2.69
N ILE A 374 15.11 -0.29 -2.83
CA ILE A 374 15.15 1.15 -2.52
C ILE A 374 14.93 1.33 -1.01
N ARG A 375 13.90 0.67 -0.46
CA ARG A 375 13.50 0.84 0.94
C ARG A 375 12.76 -0.38 1.49
N GLN A 376 12.90 -0.61 2.79
CA GLN A 376 12.08 -1.52 3.57
C GLN A 376 11.22 -0.72 4.57
N TYR A 377 9.94 -1.07 4.66
CA TYR A 377 8.95 -0.56 5.60
C TYR A 377 8.65 -1.65 6.62
N ASP A 378 9.03 -1.40 7.87
CA ASP A 378 8.78 -2.29 9.00
C ASP A 378 7.61 -1.78 9.85
N PRO A 379 6.89 -2.66 10.57
CA PRO A 379 5.76 -2.24 11.37
C PRO A 379 6.23 -1.60 12.67
N PRO A 380 5.50 -0.60 13.18
CA PRO A 380 5.62 -0.15 14.57
C PRO A 380 5.48 -1.32 15.57
N PRO A 381 6.03 -1.20 16.79
CA PRO A 381 5.84 -2.20 17.84
C PRO A 381 4.36 -2.51 18.07
N LEU A 382 4.04 -3.79 18.29
CA LEU A 382 2.69 -4.33 18.59
C LEU A 382 1.72 -4.47 17.40
N ILE A 383 2.14 -4.20 16.16
CA ILE A 383 1.32 -4.46 14.95
C ILE A 383 1.59 -5.87 14.41
N SER A 384 0.52 -6.56 14.01
CA SER A 384 0.59 -7.87 13.36
C SER A 384 0.16 -7.78 11.90
N THR A 385 0.61 -8.71 11.03
CA THR A 385 0.16 -8.82 9.63
C THR A 385 0.37 -7.55 8.79
N TYR A 386 1.50 -6.87 8.96
CA TYR A 386 1.81 -5.65 8.24
C TYR A 386 2.12 -5.92 6.76
N GLY A 387 1.48 -5.17 5.86
CA GLY A 387 1.56 -5.44 4.41
C GLY A 387 0.56 -6.50 3.94
N TRP A 388 -0.53 -6.73 4.68
CA TRP A 388 -1.60 -7.65 4.27
C TRP A 388 -2.27 -7.25 2.95
N VAL A 389 -2.39 -5.94 2.71
CA VAL A 389 -2.90 -5.37 1.45
C VAL A 389 -1.94 -4.26 1.01
N LEU A 390 -1.66 -4.23 -0.28
CA LEU A 390 -0.98 -3.14 -0.96
C LEU A 390 -1.82 -2.73 -2.16
N ALA A 391 -1.92 -1.43 -2.42
CA ALA A 391 -2.56 -0.90 -3.63
C ALA A 391 -1.97 0.46 -3.98
N PRO A 392 -1.97 0.85 -5.27
CA PRO A 392 -1.56 2.19 -5.66
C PRO A 392 -2.57 3.20 -5.10
N ALA A 393 -2.07 4.31 -4.58
CA ALA A 393 -2.92 5.42 -4.14
C ALA A 393 -2.84 6.64 -5.06
N GLY A 394 -1.88 6.64 -6.00
CA GLY A 394 -1.53 7.85 -6.75
C GLY A 394 -0.84 8.86 -5.84
N ASP A 395 -0.56 10.06 -6.34
CA ASP A 395 -0.01 11.15 -5.53
C ASP A 395 -1.15 11.82 -4.72
N LEU A 396 -1.52 11.22 -3.59
CA LEU A 396 -2.59 11.72 -2.73
C LEU A 396 -2.17 12.99 -2.00
N ASN A 397 -0.91 13.08 -1.60
CA ASN A 397 -0.38 14.21 -0.84
C ASN A 397 0.03 15.41 -1.72
N ARG A 398 0.06 15.24 -3.05
CA ARG A 398 0.45 16.21 -4.09
C ARG A 398 1.91 16.63 -4.03
N ASP A 399 2.80 15.71 -3.66
CA ASP A 399 4.25 15.93 -3.59
C ASP A 399 4.97 15.64 -4.92
N GLY A 400 4.22 15.26 -5.97
CA GLY A 400 4.75 14.88 -7.27
C GLY A 400 5.31 13.47 -7.31
N VAL A 401 5.11 12.69 -6.24
CA VAL A 401 5.58 11.31 -6.11
C VAL A 401 4.40 10.43 -5.72
N PRO A 402 4.26 9.23 -6.29
CA PRO A 402 3.09 8.41 -5.96
C PRO A 402 3.12 7.89 -4.51
N ASP A 403 1.97 7.89 -3.86
CA ASP A 403 1.69 7.23 -2.59
C ASP A 403 1.10 5.82 -2.81
N PHE A 404 1.03 5.04 -1.73
CA PHE A 404 0.42 3.71 -1.74
C PHE A 404 -0.39 3.42 -0.48
N PHE A 405 -1.41 2.58 -0.61
CA PHE A 405 -2.15 2.04 0.52
C PHE A 405 -1.41 0.84 1.11
N LEU A 406 -1.30 0.82 2.44
CA LEU A 406 -0.75 -0.29 3.20
C LEU A 406 -1.72 -0.74 4.28
N GLY A 407 -2.13 -2.00 4.20
CA GLY A 407 -3.00 -2.67 5.17
C GLY A 407 -2.24 -3.40 6.29
N TYR A 408 -2.72 -3.30 7.52
CA TYR A 408 -2.20 -4.07 8.66
C TYR A 408 -3.26 -4.34 9.75
N GLY A 409 -3.00 -5.34 10.59
CA GLY A 409 -3.80 -5.64 11.78
C GLY A 409 -3.40 -4.77 12.97
N GLY A 410 -4.33 -3.97 13.48
CA GLY A 410 -4.16 -3.12 14.65
C GLY A 410 -4.07 -3.91 15.97
N THR A 411 -3.67 -3.21 17.04
CA THR A 411 -3.41 -3.77 18.39
C THR A 411 -4.63 -4.35 19.09
N MET A 412 -5.83 -4.07 18.60
CA MET A 412 -7.11 -4.56 19.14
C MET A 412 -7.90 -5.42 18.13
N GLY A 413 -7.24 -5.94 17.08
CA GLY A 413 -7.87 -6.80 16.07
C GLY A 413 -8.65 -6.03 14.98
N GLU A 414 -8.56 -4.71 14.95
CA GLU A 414 -9.08 -3.88 13.86
C GLU A 414 -8.19 -3.95 12.62
N GLY A 415 -8.76 -4.05 11.41
CA GLY A 415 -8.00 -3.82 10.18
C GLY A 415 -7.76 -2.33 9.98
N VAL A 416 -6.56 -1.96 9.54
CA VAL A 416 -6.17 -0.56 9.32
C VAL A 416 -5.57 -0.41 7.94
N ILE A 417 -5.95 0.67 7.24
CA ILE A 417 -5.31 1.10 6.00
C ILE A 417 -4.65 2.44 6.25
N ALA A 418 -3.36 2.52 5.92
CA ALA A 418 -2.57 3.74 5.91
C ALA A 418 -2.23 4.12 4.47
N VAL A 419 -2.41 5.39 4.12
CA VAL A 419 -1.77 5.98 2.93
C VAL A 419 -0.33 6.32 3.29
N THR A 420 0.62 5.82 2.52
CA THR A 420 2.05 5.92 2.78
C THR A 420 2.76 6.56 1.58
N SER A 421 3.54 7.61 1.82
CA SER A 421 4.40 8.19 0.78
C SER A 421 5.66 7.36 0.56
N VAL A 422 6.06 7.22 -0.71
CA VAL A 422 7.32 6.58 -1.09
C VAL A 422 8.53 7.49 -0.82
N ARG A 423 8.34 8.81 -0.87
CA ARG A 423 9.33 9.84 -0.53
C ARG A 423 8.86 10.67 0.67
N PRO A 424 9.04 10.20 1.91
CA PRO A 424 9.04 11.13 3.02
C PRO A 424 10.05 12.25 2.73
N LEU A 425 9.71 13.50 3.06
CA LEU A 425 10.69 14.59 3.03
C LEU A 425 11.96 14.14 3.73
N SER A 426 13.07 14.11 2.99
CA SER A 426 14.35 13.66 3.56
C SER A 426 14.87 14.76 4.45
N PHE A 427 15.03 14.41 5.71
CA PHE A 427 15.80 15.18 6.65
C PHE A 427 16.98 14.29 7.03
N SER A 428 18.21 14.76 6.88
CA SER A 428 19.39 13.93 7.14
C SER A 428 20.49 14.68 7.88
N ALA A 429 21.18 13.96 8.77
CA ALA A 429 22.33 14.44 9.51
C ALA A 429 23.62 14.07 8.75
N ALA A 430 24.42 15.06 8.36
CA ALA A 430 25.49 14.85 7.37
C ALA A 430 26.68 13.98 7.82
N ASN A 431 26.84 13.67 9.12
CA ASN A 431 27.92 12.83 9.69
C ASN A 431 27.60 12.49 11.15
N ASN A 432 27.79 11.23 11.60
CA ASN A 432 27.68 10.74 12.99
C ASN A 432 26.71 11.50 13.91
N ASN A 433 25.48 10.97 14.08
CA ASN A 433 24.42 11.55 14.92
C ASN A 433 24.77 11.62 16.43
N LEU A 434 26.03 11.50 16.85
CA LEU A 434 26.48 11.54 18.23
C LEU A 434 27.18 12.87 18.52
N LEU A 435 26.56 13.73 19.34
CA LEU A 435 27.13 15.01 19.77
C LEU A 435 27.61 14.92 21.22
N SER A 436 28.82 15.40 21.49
CA SER A 436 29.42 15.35 22.84
C SER A 436 28.87 16.46 23.72
N LEU A 437 28.36 16.13 24.91
CA LEU A 437 27.91 17.13 25.88
C LEU A 437 29.07 17.97 26.44
N SER A 438 30.25 17.37 26.59
CA SER A 438 31.45 18.07 27.08
C SER A 438 32.07 19.00 26.03
N LYS A 439 32.17 18.54 24.78
CA LYS A 439 32.82 19.32 23.69
C LYS A 439 31.85 20.18 22.87
N GLY A 440 30.55 19.92 22.98
CA GLY A 440 29.57 20.46 22.05
C GLY A 440 29.75 19.88 20.64
N GLY A 441 29.17 20.55 19.65
CA GLY A 441 29.39 20.19 18.26
C GLY A 441 28.37 20.80 17.31
N LYS A 442 28.64 20.64 16.01
CA LYS A 442 27.76 21.03 14.92
C LYS A 442 27.34 19.79 14.15
N GLN A 443 26.04 19.60 13.99
CA GLN A 443 25.46 18.63 13.10
C GLN A 443 24.79 19.35 11.93
N SER A 444 25.29 19.16 10.71
CA SER A 444 24.57 19.67 9.53
C SER A 444 23.31 18.85 9.28
N LEU A 445 22.24 19.55 8.95
CA LEU A 445 20.91 19.03 8.68
C LEU A 445 20.52 19.41 7.26
N LEU A 446 20.27 18.44 6.39
CA LEU A 446 19.83 18.68 5.01
C LEU A 446 18.32 18.50 4.95
N LEU A 447 17.62 19.51 4.44
CA LEU A 447 16.17 19.51 4.24
C LEU A 447 15.89 19.30 2.76
N GLU A 448 15.14 18.27 2.42
CA GLU A 448 14.67 18.01 1.07
C GLU A 448 13.14 18.09 1.04
N GLY A 449 12.66 19.29 0.76
CA GLY A 449 11.26 19.61 0.51
C GLY A 449 10.77 19.10 -0.85
N GLY A 450 11.63 19.03 -1.86
CA GLY A 450 11.26 18.71 -3.24
C GLY A 450 10.80 19.92 -4.04
N VAL A 451 10.93 19.85 -5.38
CA VAL A 451 10.73 20.99 -6.31
C VAL A 451 9.37 21.68 -6.19
N GLN A 452 8.33 20.95 -5.80
CA GLN A 452 6.97 21.46 -5.54
C GLN A 452 6.90 22.43 -4.35
N HIS A 453 7.92 22.41 -3.48
CA HIS A 453 8.08 23.31 -2.35
C HIS A 453 9.15 24.39 -2.59
N ALA A 454 9.65 24.53 -3.82
CA ALA A 454 10.61 25.57 -4.18
C ALA A 454 10.06 26.97 -3.83
N GLY A 455 10.91 27.79 -3.19
CA GLY A 455 10.55 29.14 -2.76
C GLY A 455 9.58 29.22 -1.57
N LYS A 456 9.14 28.08 -1.02
CA LYS A 456 8.32 28.05 0.20
C LYS A 456 9.18 28.20 1.46
N PHE A 457 8.55 28.63 2.54
CA PHE A 457 9.23 28.71 3.83
C PHE A 457 9.35 27.31 4.45
N TYR A 458 10.42 27.08 5.20
CA TYR A 458 10.53 25.91 6.08
C TYR A 458 10.75 26.34 7.53
N TRP A 459 10.32 25.51 8.47
CA TRP A 459 10.57 25.68 9.90
C TRP A 459 10.90 24.34 10.56
N ILE A 460 12.05 24.24 11.22
CA ILE A 460 12.50 23.04 11.94
C ILE A 460 12.05 23.10 13.40
N LEU A 461 11.41 22.03 13.85
CA LEU A 461 10.93 21.81 15.21
C LEU A 461 11.63 20.59 15.81
N GLY A 462 11.65 20.48 17.14
CA GLY A 462 12.30 19.36 17.82
C GLY A 462 11.54 18.82 19.04
N SER A 463 11.83 17.59 19.43
CA SER A 463 11.32 16.93 20.63
C SER A 463 12.43 16.10 21.30
N MET A 464 12.43 16.09 22.63
CA MET A 464 13.30 15.27 23.49
C MET A 464 12.59 14.03 24.04
N SER A 465 11.26 14.04 23.99
CA SER A 465 10.35 13.02 24.50
C SER A 465 9.92 12.02 23.41
N GLY A 466 10.44 12.19 22.20
CA GLY A 466 10.30 11.25 21.10
C GLY A 466 9.31 11.70 20.03
N ILE A 467 8.93 10.75 19.19
CA ILE A 467 8.09 10.96 18.00
C ILE A 467 6.64 10.51 18.21
N LEU A 468 6.33 9.93 19.38
CA LEU A 468 5.00 9.42 19.76
C LEU A 468 4.50 10.10 21.05
N PRO A 469 3.20 10.45 21.15
CA PRO A 469 2.16 10.19 20.16
C PRO A 469 2.28 10.98 18.86
N GLY A 470 3.05 12.08 18.81
CA GLY A 470 3.07 13.05 17.70
C GLY A 470 2.05 14.17 17.92
N MET A 471 1.92 15.13 17.00
CA MET A 471 0.95 16.22 17.11
C MET A 471 0.32 16.63 15.78
N TRP A 472 -0.92 17.13 15.85
CA TRP A 472 -1.58 17.78 14.72
C TRP A 472 -1.29 19.27 14.74
N LEU A 473 -0.82 19.81 13.62
CA LEU A 473 -0.53 21.23 13.44
C LEU A 473 -1.22 21.70 12.16
N GLN A 474 -2.26 22.55 12.31
CA GLN A 474 -3.07 23.06 11.20
C GLN A 474 -3.59 21.98 10.23
N GLY A 475 -4.04 20.84 10.76
CA GLY A 475 -4.56 19.73 9.94
C GLY A 475 -3.48 18.85 9.29
N ARG A 476 -2.20 19.05 9.62
CA ARG A 476 -1.10 18.18 9.20
C ARG A 476 -0.47 17.46 10.38
N TRP A 477 -0.10 16.20 10.18
CA TRP A 477 0.56 15.39 11.21
C TRP A 477 2.05 15.71 11.30
N LEU A 478 2.53 16.09 12.47
CA LEU A 478 3.93 16.30 12.79
C LEU A 478 4.40 15.19 13.75
N PRO A 479 5.35 14.32 13.37
CA PRO A 479 5.80 13.20 14.19
C PRO A 479 6.79 13.64 15.29
N LEU A 480 6.36 14.57 16.15
CA LEU A 480 7.08 15.04 17.33
C LEU A 480 6.13 15.02 18.52
N ASN A 481 6.54 14.43 19.64
CA ASN A 481 5.79 14.50 20.88
C ASN A 481 5.98 15.89 21.51
N PRO A 482 4.91 16.68 21.74
CA PRO A 482 5.05 18.00 22.34
C PRO A 482 5.71 17.94 23.72
N ASP A 483 6.83 18.65 23.87
CA ASP A 483 7.50 18.82 25.16
C ASP A 483 8.15 20.20 25.29
N ALA A 484 8.90 20.40 26.38
CA ALA A 484 9.63 21.64 26.62
C ALA A 484 10.63 21.97 25.49
N TYR A 485 11.20 20.97 24.82
CA TYR A 485 12.09 21.20 23.68
C TYR A 485 11.31 21.60 22.43
N THR A 486 10.11 21.04 22.22
CA THR A 486 9.21 21.51 21.16
C THR A 486 8.82 22.97 21.37
N VAL A 487 8.38 23.33 22.57
CA VAL A 487 8.05 24.71 22.92
C VAL A 487 9.26 25.63 22.71
N LEU A 488 10.46 25.19 23.10
CA LEU A 488 11.68 25.96 22.86
C LEU A 488 11.97 26.13 21.35
N SER A 489 11.80 25.09 20.55
CA SER A 489 11.98 25.17 19.09
C SER A 489 10.97 26.09 18.40
N ILE A 490 9.82 26.34 19.05
CA ILE A 490 8.80 27.29 18.60
C ILE A 490 9.13 28.72 19.03
N LEU A 491 9.40 28.92 20.32
CA LEU A 491 9.56 30.26 20.90
C LEU A 491 10.97 30.85 20.68
N GLN A 492 11.99 29.99 20.61
CA GLN A 492 13.39 30.37 20.45
C GLN A 492 14.10 29.45 19.43
N PRO A 493 13.64 29.44 18.17
CA PRO A 493 14.06 28.47 17.15
C PRO A 493 15.58 28.48 16.90
N SER A 494 16.23 29.64 17.05
CA SER A 494 17.65 29.84 16.74
C SER A 494 18.63 29.45 17.86
N VAL A 495 18.15 28.92 18.98
CA VAL A 495 19.00 28.54 20.13
C VAL A 495 19.93 27.41 19.73
N PHE A 496 19.37 26.32 19.19
CA PHE A 496 20.15 25.16 18.75
C PHE A 496 20.12 24.96 17.24
N LEU A 497 19.19 25.56 16.50
CA LEU A 497 19.05 25.31 15.05
C LEU A 497 19.41 26.57 14.26
N ARG A 498 20.28 26.45 13.26
CA ARG A 498 20.72 27.58 12.44
C ARG A 498 20.95 27.21 10.96
N PRO A 499 20.21 27.83 10.02
CA PRO A 499 18.92 28.51 10.21
C PRO A 499 17.80 27.55 10.62
N ALA A 500 17.03 27.88 11.66
CA ALA A 500 15.84 27.13 12.06
C ALA A 500 14.61 27.40 11.17
N PHE A 501 14.57 28.58 10.55
CA PHE A 501 13.57 29.01 9.59
C PHE A 501 14.27 29.56 8.36
N GLY A 502 13.73 29.32 7.17
CA GLY A 502 14.30 29.83 5.92
C GLY A 502 13.43 29.56 4.71
N VAL A 503 14.01 29.69 3.52
CA VAL A 503 13.35 29.45 2.24
C VAL A 503 14.01 28.26 1.56
N LEU A 504 13.21 27.37 0.98
CA LEU A 504 13.70 26.27 0.16
C LEU A 504 14.17 26.79 -1.20
N ASP A 505 15.30 26.30 -1.68
CA ASP A 505 15.91 26.69 -2.95
C ASP A 505 15.02 26.27 -4.16
N PRO A 506 15.39 26.61 -5.41
CA PRO A 506 14.62 26.22 -6.60
C PRO A 506 14.45 24.70 -6.79
N LYS A 507 15.26 23.88 -6.11
CA LYS A 507 15.13 22.41 -6.09
C LYS A 507 14.34 21.93 -4.87
N GLY A 508 13.79 22.84 -4.07
CA GLY A 508 13.09 22.54 -2.84
C GLY A 508 13.99 22.07 -1.70
N ARG A 509 15.25 22.50 -1.66
CA ARG A 509 16.23 22.07 -0.65
C ARG A 509 16.66 23.21 0.25
N ALA A 510 17.06 22.90 1.47
CA ALA A 510 17.73 23.83 2.35
C ALA A 510 18.76 23.11 3.22
N GLN A 511 19.70 23.88 3.77
CA GLN A 511 20.65 23.38 4.74
C GLN A 511 20.49 24.14 6.05
N SER A 512 20.46 23.39 7.13
CA SER A 512 20.48 23.89 8.50
C SER A 512 21.59 23.19 9.29
N ALA A 513 21.73 23.54 10.55
CA ALA A 513 22.61 22.86 11.48
C ALA A 513 22.05 22.90 12.89
N PHE A 514 22.18 21.79 13.59
CA PHE A 514 22.04 21.73 15.03
C PHE A 514 23.38 22.04 15.70
N LEU A 515 23.40 23.01 16.61
CA LEU A 515 24.58 23.50 17.31
C LEU A 515 24.42 23.20 18.79
N LEU A 516 25.16 22.20 19.28
CA LEU A 516 25.21 21.87 20.69
C LEU A 516 26.33 22.68 21.36
N PRO A 517 26.04 23.54 22.36
CA PRO A 517 27.09 24.20 23.12
C PRO A 517 27.86 23.19 23.99
N PRO A 518 29.16 23.43 24.23
CA PRO A 518 29.93 22.62 25.18
C PRO A 518 29.46 22.83 26.63
N GLY A 519 29.73 21.86 27.50
CA GLY A 519 29.53 21.97 28.95
C GLY A 519 28.09 21.71 29.42
N LEU A 520 27.29 20.98 28.65
CA LEU A 520 25.92 20.64 29.05
C LEU A 520 25.88 19.54 30.13
N PRO A 521 24.85 19.51 30.99
CA PRO A 521 24.74 18.54 32.08
C PRO A 521 24.75 17.09 31.60
N LEU A 522 25.48 16.21 32.31
CA LEU A 522 25.54 14.78 32.03
C LEU A 522 24.18 14.06 32.17
N SER A 523 23.18 14.68 32.79
CA SER A 523 21.81 14.16 32.84
C SER A 523 21.15 14.06 31.45
N LEU A 524 21.69 14.75 30.45
CA LEU A 524 21.28 14.66 29.06
C LEU A 524 21.94 13.50 28.29
N LYS A 525 22.90 12.79 28.90
CA LYS A 525 23.61 11.69 28.23
C LYS A 525 22.64 10.57 27.85
N GLY A 526 22.70 10.13 26.59
CA GLY A 526 21.84 9.08 26.05
C GLY A 526 20.45 9.56 25.65
N LYS A 527 20.14 10.86 25.79
CA LYS A 527 18.92 11.45 25.24
C LYS A 527 19.02 11.57 23.73
N VAL A 528 17.88 11.38 23.08
CA VAL A 528 17.69 11.60 21.65
C VAL A 528 16.90 12.89 21.47
N LEU A 529 17.37 13.74 20.56
CA LEU A 529 16.66 14.91 20.08
C LEU A 529 16.11 14.57 18.69
N ASP A 530 14.80 14.41 18.58
CA ASP A 530 14.12 14.19 17.31
C ASP A 530 13.76 15.54 16.69
N HIS A 531 14.05 15.73 15.41
CA HIS A 531 13.81 16.99 14.71
C HIS A 531 13.06 16.77 13.42
N ALA A 532 11.98 17.50 13.16
CA ALA A 532 11.25 17.47 11.90
C ALA A 532 11.04 18.90 11.39
N PHE A 533 10.97 19.09 10.08
CA PHE A 533 10.64 20.39 9.49
C PHE A 533 9.24 20.40 8.89
N VAL A 534 8.64 21.58 8.89
CA VAL A 534 7.38 21.87 8.21
C VAL A 534 7.63 22.81 7.05
N VAL A 535 6.86 22.65 5.97
CA VAL A 535 6.83 23.58 4.85
C VAL A 535 5.59 24.46 4.97
N LEU A 536 5.78 25.76 4.82
CA LEU A 536 4.74 26.78 5.01
C LEU A 536 4.50 27.53 3.70
N ASN A 537 3.23 27.75 3.38
CA ASN A 537 2.82 28.59 2.27
C ASN A 537 3.25 30.05 2.53
N PRO A 538 3.97 30.71 1.61
CA PRO A 538 4.45 32.08 1.83
C PRO A 538 3.37 33.15 1.98
N LYS A 539 2.16 32.89 1.45
CA LYS A 539 1.05 33.85 1.45
C LYS A 539 0.13 33.68 2.65
N THR A 540 -0.20 32.43 2.98
CA THR A 540 -1.18 32.11 4.03
C THR A 540 -0.55 31.69 5.35
N LEU A 541 0.76 31.36 5.34
CA LEU A 541 1.47 30.72 6.44
C LEU A 541 0.83 29.39 6.90
N SER A 542 -0.02 28.80 6.06
CA SER A 542 -0.58 27.47 6.30
C SER A 542 0.50 26.40 6.13
N ILE A 543 0.40 25.33 6.91
CA ILE A 543 1.31 24.18 6.75
C ILE A 543 0.91 23.37 5.53
N ASP A 544 1.80 23.36 4.54
CA ASP A 544 1.63 22.58 3.32
C ASP A 544 2.03 21.13 3.54
N SER A 545 3.14 20.88 4.26
CA SER A 545 3.72 19.54 4.47
C SER A 545 4.61 19.45 5.71
N THR A 546 4.88 18.23 6.18
CA THR A 546 5.73 17.92 7.35
C THR A 546 6.73 16.81 7.02
N SER A 547 7.92 16.82 7.63
CA SER A 547 9.00 15.88 7.32
C SER A 547 9.14 14.72 8.30
N LEU A 548 10.07 13.81 7.99
CA LEU A 548 10.63 12.82 8.94
C LEU A 548 11.31 13.48 10.12
N PRO A 549 11.14 12.91 11.34
CA PRO A 549 12.02 13.23 12.42
C PRO A 549 13.39 12.63 12.12
N VAL A 550 14.45 13.41 12.35
CA VAL A 550 15.83 12.95 12.40
C VAL A 550 16.26 12.92 13.85
N PRO A 551 16.77 11.76 14.33
CA PRO A 551 17.28 11.65 15.69
C PRO A 551 18.74 12.09 15.78
N LEU A 552 19.05 12.90 16.78
CA LEU A 552 20.39 13.25 17.23
C LEU A 552 20.63 12.72 18.65
N LEU A 553 21.63 11.87 18.83
CA LEU A 553 22.00 11.26 20.10
C LEU A 553 23.03 12.12 20.85
N LEU A 554 22.80 12.35 22.14
CA LEU A 554 23.72 13.08 23.01
C LEU A 554 24.68 12.11 23.73
N GLY A 555 25.97 12.22 23.43
CA GLY A 555 27.08 11.48 24.01
C GLY A 555 27.77 12.20 25.18
N LYS A 556 28.79 11.56 25.76
CA LYS A 556 29.62 12.16 26.81
C LYS A 556 30.42 13.36 26.31
#